data_AF-A0A4Q7WTJ2-F1
#
_entry.id   AF-A0A4Q7WTJ2-F1
#
_cell.length_a   1.000
_cell.length_b   1.000
_cell.length_c   1.000
_cell.angle_alpha   90.00
_cell.angle_beta   90.00
_cell.angle_gamma   90.00
#
_symmetry.space_group_name_H-M   'P 1'
#
loop_
_entity.id
_entity.type
_entity.pdbx_description
1 polymer ?
#
loop_
_entity_poly.entity_id
_entity_poly.type
_entity_poly.pdbx_seq_one_letter_code
_entity_poly.pdbx_strand_id
1 'polypeptide(L)'
;MNEILKGIRPLDYVLAGLMTVAGALLMVENITATDAGLPHPLSTTTWAMLPVFLLVTLPILWRRRNILAVVGVTAVTTLAHVLAFGWVTRCGVVIPLGFALAYAVARFAGSWLNQLIGLGGVVVLELVMLWRDASIDTVAGALAVALPGIALFYGIGVLVQNRVTKQSAAVATVHEHTAA
;
A
#
# COMPACT_ATOMS: atom_id res chain seq x y z
N MET A 1 14.89 -22.98 6.13
CA MET A 1 14.38 -21.59 6.03
C MET A 1 13.06 -21.64 5.24
N ASN A 2 11.97 -21.10 5.77
CA ASN A 2 10.67 -21.13 5.09
C ASN A 2 10.74 -20.37 3.75
N GLU A 3 10.39 -21.04 2.64
CA GLU A 3 10.35 -20.45 1.28
C GLU A 3 9.47 -19.19 1.17
N ILE A 4 8.57 -18.99 2.13
CA ILE A 4 7.68 -17.82 2.24
C ILE A 4 8.46 -16.53 2.57
N LEU A 5 9.53 -16.60 3.35
CA LEU A 5 10.30 -15.42 3.80
C LEU A 5 11.50 -15.08 2.90
N LYS A 6 11.75 -15.91 1.88
CA LYS A 6 12.87 -15.73 0.95
C LYS A 6 12.68 -14.45 0.12
N GLY A 7 13.70 -13.57 0.13
CA GLY A 7 13.73 -12.34 -0.66
C GLY A 7 13.20 -11.07 0.04
N ILE A 8 12.74 -11.19 1.29
CA ILE A 8 12.33 -10.04 2.12
C ILE A 8 13.60 -9.35 2.68
N ARG A 9 13.73 -8.04 2.49
CA ARG A 9 14.86 -7.26 3.03
C ARG A 9 14.50 -6.62 4.39
N PRO A 10 15.47 -6.25 5.23
CA PRO A 10 15.21 -5.62 6.53
C PRO A 10 14.27 -4.41 6.47
N LEU A 11 14.44 -3.54 5.46
CA LEU A 11 13.57 -2.37 5.27
C LEU A 11 12.12 -2.72 4.90
N ASP A 12 11.87 -3.92 4.36
CA ASP A 12 10.50 -4.37 4.08
C ASP A 12 9.77 -4.71 5.39
N TYR A 13 10.48 -5.30 6.37
CA TYR A 13 9.95 -5.51 7.72
C TYR A 13 9.66 -4.20 8.44
N VAL A 14 10.54 -3.19 8.31
CA VAL A 14 10.32 -1.88 8.91
C VAL A 14 9.07 -1.23 8.34
N LEU A 15 8.94 -1.20 7.01
CA LEU A 15 7.75 -0.61 6.38
C LEU A 15 6.47 -1.35 6.78
N ALA A 16 6.46 -2.68 6.70
CA ALA A 16 5.30 -3.47 7.08
C ALA A 16 4.96 -3.27 8.56
N GLY A 17 5.96 -3.30 9.45
CA GLY A 17 5.77 -3.03 10.87
C GLY A 17 5.17 -1.66 11.13
N LEU A 18 5.65 -0.61 10.47
CA LEU A 18 5.09 0.74 10.58
C LEU A 18 3.63 0.79 10.11
N MET A 19 3.30 0.20 8.95
CA MET A 19 1.93 0.17 8.42
C MET A 19 1.00 -0.66 9.33
N THR A 20 1.48 -1.79 9.84
CA THR A 20 0.72 -2.66 10.75
C THR A 20 0.47 -1.98 12.09
N VAL A 21 1.48 -1.33 12.68
CA VAL A 21 1.31 -0.60 13.95
C VAL A 21 0.37 0.58 13.77
N ALA A 22 0.55 1.39 12.71
CA ALA A 22 -0.37 2.49 12.41
C ALA A 22 -1.80 1.98 12.18
N GLY A 23 -1.96 0.87 11.45
CA GLY A 23 -3.25 0.20 11.25
C GLY A 23 -3.90 -0.26 12.54
N ALA A 24 -3.14 -0.90 13.43
CA ALA A 24 -3.64 -1.35 14.72
C ALA A 24 -4.09 -0.17 15.60
N LEU A 25 -3.28 0.89 15.68
CA LEU A 25 -3.63 2.12 16.41
C LEU A 25 -4.92 2.74 15.85
N LEU A 26 -5.02 2.89 14.53
CA LEU A 26 -6.21 3.44 13.88
C LEU A 26 -7.46 2.59 14.16
N MET A 27 -7.35 1.25 14.15
CA MET A 27 -8.49 0.39 14.48
C MET A 27 -8.89 0.50 15.96
N VAL A 28 -7.94 0.64 16.87
CA VAL A 28 -8.22 0.90 18.30
C VAL A 28 -8.95 2.24 18.48
N GLU A 29 -8.54 3.28 17.76
CA GLU A 29 -9.26 4.56 17.73
C GLU A 29 -10.70 4.39 17.25
N ASN A 30 -10.93 3.67 16.14
CA ASN A 30 -12.29 3.40 15.67
C ASN A 30 -13.14 2.60 16.68
N ILE A 31 -12.54 1.68 17.44
CA ILE A 31 -13.25 0.88 18.46
C ILE A 31 -13.64 1.74 19.66
N THR A 32 -12.78 2.67 20.06
CA THR A 32 -12.91 3.47 21.29
C THR A 32 -13.52 4.84 21.07
N ALA A 33 -13.67 5.28 19.82
CA ALA A 33 -14.25 6.56 19.48
C ALA A 33 -15.75 6.63 19.82
N THR A 34 -16.15 7.82 20.25
CA THR A 34 -17.55 8.25 20.29
C THR A 34 -17.78 9.16 19.09
N ASP A 35 -18.84 8.95 18.30
CA ASP A 35 -19.08 9.52 16.95
C ASP A 35 -19.08 11.06 16.79
N ALA A 36 -18.78 11.81 17.85
CA ALA A 36 -18.79 13.26 17.88
C ALA A 36 -17.60 13.85 17.09
N GLY A 37 -17.80 14.12 15.80
CA GLY A 37 -16.87 14.92 14.97
C GLY A 37 -16.50 14.32 13.61
N LEU A 38 -17.01 13.14 13.26
CA LEU A 38 -16.78 12.53 11.95
C LEU A 38 -17.87 12.96 10.93
N PRO A 39 -17.49 13.17 9.65
CA PRO A 39 -18.44 13.35 8.55
C PRO A 39 -19.54 12.28 8.48
N HIS A 40 -19.19 11.03 8.80
CA HIS A 40 -20.11 9.91 8.84
C HIS A 40 -19.97 9.15 10.17
N PRO A 41 -21.08 8.74 10.81
CA PRO A 41 -21.04 7.98 12.05
C PRO A 41 -20.42 6.59 11.82
N LEU A 42 -19.74 6.05 12.83
CA LEU A 42 -19.12 4.74 12.74
C LEU A 42 -20.19 3.66 12.67
N SER A 43 -20.06 2.74 11.72
CA SER A 43 -21.02 1.64 11.58
C SER A 43 -20.76 0.50 12.56
N THR A 44 -19.52 0.31 13.00
CA THR A 44 -19.12 -0.80 13.87
C THR A 44 -17.93 -0.41 14.75
N THR A 45 -17.92 -0.89 15.99
CA THR A 45 -16.83 -0.68 16.98
C THR A 45 -16.26 -2.00 17.52
N THR A 46 -16.28 -3.06 16.71
CA THR A 46 -15.86 -4.41 17.14
C THR A 46 -14.35 -4.62 17.08
N TRP A 47 -13.81 -5.37 18.04
CA TRP A 47 -12.41 -5.81 18.05
C TRP A 47 -12.03 -6.71 16.87
N ALA A 48 -13.01 -7.29 16.17
CA ALA A 48 -12.75 -8.06 14.95
C ALA A 48 -12.16 -7.23 13.80
N MET A 49 -12.28 -5.89 13.83
CA MET A 49 -11.67 -5.00 12.84
C MET A 49 -10.15 -5.12 12.80
N LEU A 50 -9.51 -5.21 13.99
CA LEU A 50 -8.05 -5.21 14.10
C LEU A 50 -7.40 -6.37 13.33
N PRO A 51 -7.68 -7.65 13.61
CA PRO A 51 -7.03 -8.75 12.90
C PRO A 51 -7.33 -8.76 11.40
N VAL A 52 -8.52 -8.30 10.98
CA VAL A 52 -8.87 -8.21 9.55
C VAL A 52 -8.09 -7.08 8.87
N PHE A 53 -7.91 -5.93 9.54
CA PHE A 53 -7.12 -4.82 9.00
C PHE A 53 -5.62 -5.15 8.91
N LEU A 54 -5.10 -6.03 9.77
CA LEU A 54 -3.73 -6.53 9.62
C LEU A 54 -3.53 -7.24 8.27
N LEU A 55 -4.54 -7.95 7.77
CA LEU A 55 -4.48 -8.60 6.45
C LEU A 55 -4.37 -7.60 5.29
N VAL A 56 -4.76 -6.34 5.50
CA VAL A 56 -4.60 -5.27 4.51
C VAL A 56 -3.14 -4.83 4.41
N THR A 57 -2.44 -4.72 5.54
CA THR A 57 -1.09 -4.13 5.61
C THR A 57 0.03 -5.16 5.42
N LEU A 58 -0.13 -6.38 5.94
CA LEU A 58 0.89 -7.44 5.88
C LEU A 58 1.39 -7.80 4.46
N PRO A 59 0.55 -7.82 3.40
CA PRO A 59 1.00 -8.17 2.06
C PRO A 59 2.20 -7.36 1.56
N ILE A 60 2.41 -6.13 2.05
CA ILE A 60 3.52 -5.27 1.61
C ILE A 60 4.91 -5.88 1.89
N LEU A 61 5.02 -6.83 2.82
CA LEU A 61 6.24 -7.60 3.06
C LEU A 61 6.75 -8.29 1.78
N TRP A 62 5.84 -8.75 0.94
CA TRP A 62 6.16 -9.51 -0.29
C TRP A 62 6.24 -8.62 -1.54
N ARG A 63 6.29 -7.28 -1.39
CA ARG A 63 6.29 -6.32 -2.51
C ARG A 63 7.38 -6.56 -3.56
N ARG A 64 8.51 -7.15 -3.18
CA ARG A 64 9.65 -7.43 -4.08
C ARG A 64 9.48 -8.73 -4.88
N ARG A 65 8.65 -9.65 -4.39
CA ARG A 65 8.47 -10.98 -4.98
C ARG A 65 7.40 -10.96 -6.07
N ASN A 66 6.25 -10.34 -5.77
CA ASN A 66 5.18 -10.18 -6.75
C ASN A 66 4.28 -9.00 -6.35
N ILE A 67 4.61 -7.79 -6.84
CA ILE A 67 3.86 -6.59 -6.49
C ILE A 67 2.41 -6.62 -6.97
N LEU A 68 2.11 -7.28 -8.08
CA LEU A 68 0.72 -7.39 -8.57
C LEU A 68 -0.15 -8.22 -7.64
N ALA A 69 0.39 -9.34 -7.16
CA ALA A 69 -0.30 -10.15 -6.16
C ALA A 69 -0.50 -9.37 -4.85
N VAL A 70 0.49 -8.60 -4.42
CA VAL A 70 0.38 -7.75 -3.22
C VAL A 70 -0.73 -6.71 -3.39
N VAL A 71 -0.74 -5.95 -4.49
CA VAL A 71 -1.80 -4.97 -4.77
C VAL A 71 -3.17 -5.64 -4.80
N GLY A 72 -3.30 -6.78 -5.49
CA GLY A 72 -4.55 -7.52 -5.58
C GLY A 72 -5.07 -8.01 -4.23
N VAL A 73 -4.19 -8.62 -3.41
CA VAL A 73 -4.55 -9.10 -2.07
C VAL A 73 -4.92 -7.93 -1.16
N THR A 74 -4.16 -6.84 -1.17
CA THR A 74 -4.48 -5.63 -0.39
C THR A 74 -5.82 -5.03 -0.82
N ALA A 75 -6.12 -4.97 -2.13
CA ALA A 75 -7.41 -4.49 -2.62
C ALA A 75 -8.58 -5.38 -2.18
N VAL A 76 -8.46 -6.70 -2.33
CA VAL A 76 -9.51 -7.67 -1.94
C VAL A 76 -9.74 -7.66 -0.43
N THR A 77 -8.68 -7.63 0.37
CA THR A 77 -8.81 -7.57 1.85
C THR A 77 -9.40 -6.25 2.31
N THR A 78 -9.05 -5.14 1.66
CA THR A 78 -9.67 -3.83 1.93
C THR A 78 -11.16 -3.83 1.58
N LEU A 79 -11.53 -4.39 0.42
CA LEU A 79 -12.93 -4.55 0.04
C LEU A 79 -13.70 -5.39 1.06
N ALA A 80 -13.14 -6.53 1.48
CA ALA A 80 -13.75 -7.37 2.50
C ALA A 80 -13.94 -6.59 3.82
N HIS A 81 -12.95 -5.80 4.22
CA HIS A 81 -13.02 -4.95 5.42
C HIS A 81 -14.05 -3.81 5.28
N VAL A 82 -14.23 -3.26 4.09
CA VAL A 82 -15.28 -2.26 3.82
C VAL A 82 -16.66 -2.88 3.92
N LEU A 83 -16.86 -4.03 3.29
CA LEU A 83 -18.15 -4.75 3.32
C LEU A 83 -18.51 -5.27 4.71
N ALA A 84 -17.53 -5.75 5.47
CA ALA A 84 -17.77 -6.33 6.79
C ALA A 84 -18.07 -5.28 7.88
N PHE A 85 -17.46 -4.09 7.80
CA PHE A 85 -17.48 -3.12 8.91
C PHE A 85 -18.13 -1.77 8.57
N GLY A 86 -18.46 -1.50 7.30
CA GLY A 86 -19.19 -0.30 6.89
C GLY A 86 -18.37 0.99 7.00
N TRP A 87 -18.96 2.05 7.54
CA TRP A 87 -18.29 3.34 7.76
C TRP A 87 -17.31 3.26 8.93
N VAL A 88 -16.01 3.33 8.61
CA VAL A 88 -14.89 3.26 9.56
C VAL A 88 -13.77 4.13 8.98
N THR A 89 -12.99 4.80 9.82
CA THR A 89 -11.82 5.56 9.38
C THR A 89 -10.68 4.63 9.00
N ARG A 90 -10.25 4.69 7.74
CA ARG A 90 -9.17 3.86 7.15
C ARG A 90 -8.12 4.69 6.43
N CYS A 91 -8.48 5.88 5.98
CA CYS A 91 -7.66 6.75 5.13
C CYS A 91 -6.29 7.06 5.73
N GLY A 92 -6.18 7.17 7.07
CA GLY A 92 -4.91 7.43 7.78
C GLY A 92 -3.84 6.37 7.57
N VAL A 93 -4.20 5.17 7.09
CA VAL A 93 -3.25 4.07 6.81
C VAL A 93 -3.34 3.57 5.38
N VAL A 94 -4.55 3.47 4.81
CA VAL A 94 -4.70 2.95 3.44
C VAL A 94 -4.14 3.91 2.40
N ILE A 95 -4.27 5.24 2.58
CA ILE A 95 -3.67 6.23 1.64
C ILE A 95 -2.12 6.12 1.66
N PRO A 96 -1.44 6.20 2.83
CA PRO A 96 0.01 5.97 2.88
C PRO A 96 0.44 4.62 2.32
N LEU A 97 -0.36 3.57 2.54
CA LEU A 97 -0.12 2.24 1.97
C LEU A 97 -0.21 2.28 0.45
N GLY A 98 -1.21 2.94 -0.12
CA GLY A 98 -1.36 3.16 -1.55
C GLY A 98 -0.15 3.87 -2.17
N PHE A 99 0.39 4.89 -1.48
CA PHE A 99 1.63 5.56 -1.91
C PHE A 99 2.84 4.61 -1.90
N ALA A 100 2.97 3.81 -0.85
CA ALA A 100 4.05 2.82 -0.75
C ALA A 100 3.92 1.73 -1.84
N LEU A 101 2.70 1.32 -2.18
CA LEU A 101 2.40 0.39 -3.27
C LEU A 101 2.69 1.01 -4.63
N ALA A 102 2.32 2.27 -4.88
CA ALA A 102 2.61 2.97 -6.13
C ALA A 102 4.13 3.07 -6.39
N TYR A 103 4.90 3.43 -5.36
CA TYR A 103 6.36 3.38 -5.41
C TYR A 103 6.89 1.96 -5.70
N ALA A 104 6.31 0.94 -5.06
CA ALA A 104 6.72 -0.46 -5.25
C ALA A 104 6.37 -0.97 -6.66
N VAL A 105 5.22 -0.59 -7.22
CA VAL A 105 4.81 -0.92 -8.59
C VAL A 105 5.84 -0.40 -9.58
N ALA A 106 6.23 0.87 -9.47
CA ALA A 106 7.26 1.45 -10.33
C ALA A 106 8.60 0.70 -10.26
N ARG A 107 8.99 0.23 -9.07
CA ARG A 107 10.27 -0.49 -8.88
C ARG A 107 10.25 -1.95 -9.31
N PHE A 108 9.14 -2.65 -9.09
CA PHE A 108 9.13 -4.12 -9.06
C PHE A 108 8.17 -4.77 -10.04
N ALA A 109 7.27 -4.03 -10.70
CA ALA A 109 6.29 -4.61 -11.63
C ALA A 109 6.93 -5.09 -12.95
N GLY A 110 8.12 -4.59 -13.30
CA GLY A 110 8.81 -4.94 -14.53
C GLY A 110 8.23 -4.21 -15.73
N SER A 111 7.49 -4.93 -16.59
CA SER A 111 6.96 -4.41 -17.85
C SER A 111 5.98 -3.25 -17.64
N TRP A 112 5.83 -2.41 -18.67
CA TRP A 112 4.89 -1.28 -18.67
C TRP A 112 3.44 -1.72 -18.40
N LEU A 113 3.00 -2.82 -19.02
CA LEU A 113 1.65 -3.34 -18.81
C LEU A 113 1.41 -3.72 -17.34
N ASN A 114 2.39 -4.35 -16.69
CA ASN A 114 2.30 -4.67 -15.27
C ASN A 114 2.26 -3.40 -14.41
N GLN A 115 3.00 -2.35 -14.78
CA GLN A 115 2.94 -1.07 -14.08
C GLN A 115 1.55 -0.44 -14.19
N LEU A 116 0.93 -0.47 -15.37
CA LEU A 116 -0.44 0.01 -15.56
C LEU A 116 -1.46 -0.80 -14.75
N ILE A 117 -1.38 -2.13 -14.77
CA ILE A 117 -2.26 -3.01 -13.98
C ILE A 117 -2.08 -2.72 -12.48
N GLY A 118 -0.83 -2.61 -12.02
CA GLY A 118 -0.51 -2.32 -10.63
C GLY A 118 -1.04 -0.95 -10.19
N LEU A 119 -0.83 0.09 -10.99
CA LEU A 119 -1.35 1.44 -10.71
C LEU A 119 -2.88 1.48 -10.74
N GLY A 120 -3.51 0.83 -11.73
CA GLY A 120 -4.95 0.67 -11.78
C GLY A 120 -5.49 -0.01 -10.52
N GLY A 121 -4.81 -1.06 -10.06
CA GLY A 121 -5.14 -1.75 -8.80
C GLY A 121 -5.00 -0.86 -7.56
N VAL A 122 -3.96 -0.01 -7.49
CA VAL A 122 -3.80 0.97 -6.40
C VAL A 122 -4.92 2.02 -6.43
N VAL A 123 -5.31 2.51 -7.61
CA VAL A 123 -6.44 3.45 -7.73
C VAL A 123 -7.76 2.80 -7.31
N VAL A 124 -8.00 1.55 -7.70
CA VAL A 124 -9.18 0.78 -7.26
C VAL A 124 -9.17 0.58 -5.74
N LEU A 125 -8.02 0.29 -5.14
CA LEU A 125 -7.87 0.19 -3.68
C LEU A 125 -8.30 1.49 -2.98
N GLU A 126 -7.83 2.65 -3.45
CA GLU A 126 -8.25 3.95 -2.90
C GLU A 126 -9.75 4.19 -3.08
N LEU A 127 -10.31 3.92 -4.26
CA LEU A 127 -11.74 4.09 -4.50
C LEU A 127 -12.59 3.22 -3.56
N VAL A 128 -12.20 1.96 -3.39
CA VAL A 128 -12.88 1.01 -2.50
C VAL A 128 -12.87 1.51 -1.06
N MET A 129 -11.71 1.94 -0.56
CA MET A 129 -11.59 2.35 0.83
C MET A 129 -12.32 3.68 1.09
N LEU A 130 -12.20 4.65 0.18
CA LEU A 130 -12.83 5.97 0.31
C LEU A 130 -14.35 5.87 0.27
N TRP A 131 -14.91 4.89 -0.43
CA TRP A 131 -16.36 4.76 -0.58
C TRP A 131 -17.12 4.63 0.76
N ARG A 132 -16.47 4.10 1.81
CA ARG A 132 -17.04 3.96 3.16
C ARG A 132 -16.07 4.41 4.24
N ASP A 133 -15.28 5.44 3.97
CA ASP A 133 -14.41 6.03 4.98
C ASP A 133 -15.19 7.06 5.82
N ALA A 134 -15.12 6.95 7.15
CA ALA A 134 -15.87 7.81 8.04
C ALA A 134 -15.29 9.24 8.17
N SER A 135 -14.01 9.42 7.84
CA SER A 135 -13.27 10.69 8.01
C SER A 135 -13.25 11.58 6.77
N ILE A 136 -13.88 11.16 5.66
CA ILE A 136 -13.94 11.97 4.45
C ILE A 136 -15.38 12.40 4.18
N ASP A 137 -15.57 13.65 3.75
CA ASP A 137 -16.90 14.13 3.33
C ASP A 137 -17.29 13.60 1.94
N THR A 138 -16.32 13.55 1.03
CA THR A 138 -16.56 13.11 -0.35
C THR A 138 -15.36 12.34 -0.92
N VAL A 139 -15.65 11.33 -1.73
CA VAL A 139 -14.63 10.58 -2.48
C VAL A 139 -13.82 11.50 -3.40
N ALA A 140 -14.47 12.47 -4.05
CA ALA A 140 -13.81 13.41 -4.95
C ALA A 140 -12.77 14.27 -4.22
N GLY A 141 -13.08 14.76 -3.02
CA GLY A 141 -12.15 15.56 -2.22
C GLY A 141 -10.92 14.76 -1.80
N ALA A 142 -11.10 13.51 -1.37
CA ALA A 142 -9.99 12.65 -0.99
C ALA A 142 -9.14 12.21 -2.20
N LEU A 143 -9.76 11.94 -3.35
CA LEU A 143 -9.03 11.61 -4.59
C LEU A 143 -8.14 12.76 -5.07
N ALA A 144 -8.55 14.01 -4.83
CA ALA A 144 -7.73 15.18 -5.16
C ALA A 144 -6.39 15.19 -4.42
N VAL A 145 -6.29 14.49 -3.28
CA VAL A 145 -5.05 14.32 -2.52
C VAL A 145 -4.38 12.97 -2.86
N ALA A 146 -5.16 11.89 -2.94
CA ALA A 146 -4.63 10.55 -3.15
C ALA A 146 -3.96 10.39 -4.53
N LEU A 147 -4.57 10.90 -5.62
CA LEU A 147 -4.04 10.73 -6.97
C LEU A 147 -2.69 11.45 -7.18
N PRO A 148 -2.51 12.73 -6.77
CA PRO A 148 -1.20 13.36 -6.81
C PRO A 148 -0.15 12.65 -5.96
N GLY A 149 -0.54 12.14 -4.78
CA GLY A 149 0.36 11.35 -3.93
C GLY A 149 0.81 10.04 -4.61
N ILE A 150 -0.13 9.29 -5.20
CA ILE A 150 0.17 8.10 -6.00
C ILE A 150 1.14 8.45 -7.13
N ALA A 151 0.86 9.50 -7.90
CA ALA A 151 1.69 9.93 -9.02
C ALA A 151 3.11 10.32 -8.57
N LEU A 152 3.22 11.06 -7.46
CA LEU A 152 4.49 11.48 -6.88
C LEU A 152 5.33 10.27 -6.46
N PHE A 153 4.75 9.36 -5.67
CA PHE A 153 5.47 8.18 -5.17
C PHE A 153 5.82 7.19 -6.28
N TYR A 154 4.94 7.02 -7.26
CA TYR A 154 5.25 6.28 -8.49
C TYR A 154 6.44 6.90 -9.22
N GLY A 155 6.43 8.23 -9.43
CA GLY A 155 7.53 8.95 -10.06
C GLY A 155 8.86 8.79 -9.32
N ILE A 156 8.85 8.89 -7.99
CA ILE A 156 10.03 8.58 -7.15
C ILE A 156 10.51 7.14 -7.39
N GLY A 157 9.59 6.18 -7.46
CA GLY A 157 9.91 4.78 -7.74
C GLY A 157 10.57 4.58 -9.11
N VAL A 158 10.07 5.25 -10.16
CA VAL A 158 10.67 5.23 -11.50
C VAL A 158 12.08 5.82 -11.47
N LEU A 159 12.26 6.97 -10.80
CA LEU A 159 13.58 7.60 -10.66
C LEU A 159 14.58 6.68 -9.95
N VAL A 160 14.18 6.04 -8.84
CA VAL A 160 15.03 5.11 -8.10
C VAL A 160 15.36 3.89 -8.96
N GLN A 161 14.37 3.32 -9.66
CA GLN A 161 14.60 2.15 -10.50
C GLN A 161 15.58 2.45 -11.63
N ASN A 162 15.43 3.60 -12.29
CA ASN A 162 16.34 4.04 -13.34
C ASN A 162 17.77 4.21 -12.83
N ARG A 163 17.95 4.74 -11.62
CA ARG A 163 19.28 4.87 -10.99
C ARG A 163 19.92 3.51 -10.70
N VAL A 164 19.15 2.58 -10.13
CA VAL A 164 19.63 1.23 -9.82
C VAL A 164 20.04 0.48 -11.09
N THR A 165 19.22 0.53 -12.15
CA THR A 165 19.53 -0.13 -13.43
C THR A 165 20.82 0.42 -14.05
N LYS A 166 21.00 1.76 -14.06
CA LYS A 166 22.22 2.40 -14.59
C LYS A 166 23.47 2.02 -13.79
N GLN A 167 23.38 1.98 -12.47
CA GLN A 167 24.49 1.56 -11.61
C GLN A 167 24.90 0.11 -11.86
N SER A 168 23.93 -0.80 -12.00
CA SER A 168 24.22 -2.21 -12.30
C SER A 168 24.89 -2.38 -13.67
N ALA A 169 24.47 -1.61 -14.69
CA ALA A 169 25.09 -1.65 -16.01
C ALA A 169 26.55 -1.17 -15.98
N ALA A 170 26.85 -0.10 -15.23
CA ALA A 170 28.21 0.43 -15.10
C ALA A 170 29.18 -0.53 -14.39
N VAL A 171 28.70 -1.30 -13.41
CA VAL A 171 29.55 -2.29 -12.72
C VAL A 171 29.87 -3.47 -13.65
N ALA A 172 28.91 -3.91 -14.47
CA ALA A 172 29.11 -4.99 -15.42
C ALA A 172 30.20 -4.65 -16.47
N THR A 173 30.21 -3.43 -17.00
CA THR A 173 31.21 -3.00 -17.99
C THR A 173 32.63 -2.93 -17.39
N VAL A 174 32.77 -2.51 -16.13
CA VAL A 174 34.09 -2.48 -15.46
C VAL A 174 34.68 -3.89 -15.29
N HIS A 175 33.84 -4.89 -14.98
CA HIS A 175 34.29 -6.28 -14.88
C HIS A 175 34.75 -6.85 -16.23
N GLU A 176 34.10 -6.49 -17.34
CA GLU A 176 34.51 -6.92 -18.67
C GLU A 176 35.86 -6.31 -19.07
N HIS A 177 36.09 -5.02 -18.77
CA HIS A 177 37.37 -4.36 -19.03
C HIS A 177 38.53 -4.81 -18.15
N THR A 178 38.26 -5.37 -16.97
CA THR A 178 39.30 -5.91 -16.06
C THR A 178 39.58 -7.40 -16.31
N ALA A 179 38.71 -8.09 -17.04
CA ALA A 179 38.87 -9.49 -17.42
C ALA A 179 39.52 -9.70 -18.80
N ALA A 180 39.69 -8.63 -19.59
CA ALA A 180 40.38 -8.61 -20.88
C ALA A 180 41.84 -8.17 -20.73
#